data_AF-A0A6C2YTN8-F1
#
_entry.id   AF-A0A6C2YTN8-F1
#
_cell.length_a   1.000
_cell.length_b   1.000
_cell.length_c   1.000
_cell.angle_alpha   90.00
_cell.angle_beta   90.00
_cell.angle_gamma   90.00
#
_symmetry.space_group_name_H-M   'P 1'
#
loop_
_entity.id
_entity.type
_entity.pdbx_description
1 polymer ?
#
loop_
_entity_poly.entity_id
_entity_poly.type
_entity_poly.pdbx_seq_one_letter_code
_entity_poly.pdbx_strand_id
1 'polypeptide(L)'
;MIADFALWGWIGSIGMRTFFGMEILEEEFGGTMVMLEPGDRLKSVPRSHRKLITAEIEQWWADPVRAMRVVADSAIVPNMEQWFRRMADAGTWSLQLHQSFSGSMQAGYCWSCPDIRGAEVGPPPLKPVVNHLPRELAAYYRLVGFVDWNGFGASGGLCGLDDCIGIDPSPSRLFVFGWSPDGNMLVFHVEGQGGWYDQENGGIRSMGSVADAINWVYGELLADRCPNC
;
A
#
# COMPACT_ATOMS: atom_id res chain seq x y z
N MET A 1 -20.85 20.07 -22.43
CA MET A 1 -20.15 19.31 -23.48
C MET A 1 -19.35 18.26 -22.74
N ILE A 2 -19.83 17.02 -22.81
CA ILE A 2 -19.43 15.90 -21.96
C ILE A 2 -18.05 15.43 -22.41
N ALA A 3 -17.09 15.37 -21.50
CA ALA A 3 -15.85 14.63 -21.67
C ALA A 3 -15.85 13.53 -20.59
N ASP A 4 -16.44 12.39 -20.97
CA ASP A 4 -16.16 11.10 -20.37
C ASP A 4 -14.70 10.75 -20.64
N PHE A 5 -13.89 10.67 -19.58
CA PHE A 5 -12.63 9.94 -19.57
C PHE A 5 -12.70 8.93 -18.41
N ALA A 6 -13.56 7.93 -18.57
CA ALA A 6 -13.34 6.63 -17.96
C ALA A 6 -12.18 5.97 -18.72
N LEU A 7 -10.97 6.13 -18.19
CA LEU A 7 -9.80 5.38 -18.64
C LEU A 7 -9.19 4.74 -17.40
N TRP A 8 -9.62 3.50 -17.19
CA TRP A 8 -8.89 2.52 -16.41
C TRP A 8 -7.45 2.50 -16.92
N GLY A 9 -6.50 2.78 -16.03
CA GLY A 9 -5.08 2.56 -16.26
C GLY A 9 -4.83 1.06 -16.38
N TRP A 10 -4.95 0.55 -17.60
CA TRP A 10 -4.34 -0.70 -18.01
C TRP A 10 -2.82 -0.53 -17.83
N ILE A 11 -2.26 -1.10 -16.75
CA ILE A 11 -0.80 -1.21 -16.61
C ILE A 11 -0.34 -2.15 -17.73
N GLY A 12 0.36 -1.59 -18.71
CA GLY A 12 0.77 -2.30 -19.91
C GLY A 12 1.90 -3.28 -19.61
N SER A 13 1.57 -4.54 -19.35
CA SER A 13 2.57 -5.61 -19.32
C SER A 13 3.13 -5.85 -20.72
N ILE A 14 4.44 -5.66 -20.87
CA ILE A 14 5.18 -6.00 -22.11
C ILE A 14 5.73 -7.42 -21.95
N GLY A 15 5.02 -8.40 -22.52
CA GLY A 15 5.48 -9.79 -22.57
C GLY A 15 4.89 -10.68 -21.46
N MET A 16 4.11 -11.68 -21.87
CA MET A 16 3.41 -12.60 -20.97
C MET A 16 3.97 -14.02 -21.13
N ARG A 17 4.39 -14.66 -20.03
CA ARG A 17 4.71 -16.09 -20.02
C ARG A 17 3.96 -16.77 -18.87
N THR A 18 2.99 -17.62 -19.23
CA THR A 18 2.17 -18.38 -18.27
C THR A 18 2.85 -19.70 -17.92
N PHE A 19 2.99 -19.98 -16.62
CA PHE A 19 3.40 -21.31 -16.12
C PHE A 19 2.43 -21.72 -15.01
N PHE A 20 1.48 -22.63 -15.30
CA PHE A 20 0.55 -23.19 -14.30
C PHE A 20 -0.17 -22.13 -13.43
N GLY A 21 -1.06 -21.31 -14.01
CA GLY A 21 -1.87 -20.34 -13.27
C GLY A 21 -1.12 -19.10 -12.76
N MET A 22 0.20 -19.21 -12.59
CA MET A 22 1.08 -18.13 -12.20
C MET A 22 1.54 -17.33 -13.41
N GLU A 23 1.48 -16.00 -13.29
CA GLU A 23 1.88 -15.06 -14.33
C GLU A 23 3.19 -14.37 -13.94
N ILE A 24 4.11 -14.26 -14.91
CA ILE A 24 5.32 -13.44 -14.80
C ILE A 24 5.16 -12.29 -15.78
N LEU A 25 5.20 -11.08 -15.25
CA LEU A 25 4.98 -9.84 -15.99
C LEU A 25 6.25 -8.97 -15.91
N GLU A 26 6.57 -8.26 -16.98
CA GLU A 26 7.56 -7.18 -16.94
C GLU A 26 6.87 -5.91 -16.41
N GLU A 27 7.49 -5.29 -15.41
CA GLU A 27 6.98 -4.07 -14.78
C GLU A 27 7.26 -2.83 -15.64
N GLU A 28 6.31 -1.89 -15.67
CA GLU A 28 6.41 -0.65 -16.46
C GLU A 28 7.66 0.18 -16.10
N PHE A 29 8.00 0.21 -14.80
CA PHE A 29 9.16 0.92 -14.28
C PHE A 29 10.45 0.05 -14.27
N GLY A 30 10.40 -1.10 -14.92
CA GLY A 30 11.49 -2.06 -15.03
C GLY A 30 11.54 -3.05 -13.85
N GLY A 31 11.76 -4.32 -14.17
CA GLY A 31 11.75 -5.41 -13.20
C GLY A 31 10.90 -6.58 -13.67
N THR A 32 10.63 -7.48 -12.74
CA THR A 32 9.72 -8.61 -12.94
C THR A 32 8.76 -8.69 -11.77
N MET A 33 7.50 -8.97 -12.08
CA MET A 33 6.47 -9.31 -11.11
C MET A 33 6.09 -10.78 -11.27
N VAL A 34 5.91 -11.47 -10.15
CA VAL A 34 5.20 -12.75 -10.11
C VAL A 34 3.85 -12.54 -9.46
N MET A 35 2.78 -12.81 -10.20
CA MET A 35 1.41 -12.73 -9.70
C MET A 35 0.89 -14.14 -9.39
N LEU A 36 0.28 -14.29 -8.22
CA LEU A 36 -0.39 -15.51 -7.80
C LEU A 36 -1.87 -15.25 -7.51
N GLU A 37 -2.71 -16.11 -8.06
CA GLU A 37 -4.16 -16.08 -7.90
C GLU A 37 -4.65 -17.08 -6.83
N PRO A 38 -5.91 -16.96 -6.37
CA PRO A 38 -6.51 -17.96 -5.52
C PRO A 38 -6.39 -19.38 -6.09
N GLY A 39 -5.76 -20.29 -5.33
CA GLY A 39 -5.54 -21.69 -5.72
C GLY A 39 -4.11 -21.99 -6.19
N ASP A 40 -3.30 -20.96 -6.46
CA ASP A 40 -1.87 -21.14 -6.71
C ASP A 40 -1.11 -21.64 -5.47
N ARG A 41 0.16 -22.01 -5.69
CA ARG A 41 1.01 -22.57 -4.64
C ARG A 41 2.25 -21.71 -4.46
N LEU A 42 2.48 -21.20 -3.25
CA LEU A 42 3.69 -20.45 -2.91
C LEU A 42 5.00 -21.19 -3.28
N LYS A 43 5.02 -22.53 -3.14
CA LYS A 43 6.19 -23.34 -3.54
C LYS A 43 6.54 -23.29 -5.03
N SER A 44 5.57 -22.91 -5.88
CA SER A 44 5.77 -22.77 -7.33
C SER A 44 6.47 -21.45 -7.68
N VAL A 45 6.61 -20.52 -6.73
CA VAL A 45 7.26 -19.22 -6.97
C VAL A 45 8.70 -19.43 -7.47
N PRO A 46 9.10 -18.74 -8.56
CA PRO A 46 10.45 -18.79 -9.09
C PRO A 46 11.50 -18.46 -8.03
N ARG A 47 12.67 -19.12 -8.12
CA ARG A 47 13.75 -18.95 -7.14
C ARG A 47 14.18 -17.48 -6.96
N SER A 48 14.09 -16.66 -8.00
CA SER A 48 14.38 -15.22 -7.95
C SER A 48 13.51 -14.46 -6.94
N HIS A 49 12.24 -14.85 -6.79
CA HIS A 49 11.25 -14.16 -5.95
C HIS A 49 11.00 -14.88 -4.62
N ARG A 50 11.54 -16.08 -4.39
CA ARG A 50 11.27 -16.86 -3.16
C ARG A 50 11.60 -16.13 -1.86
N LYS A 51 12.54 -15.18 -1.86
CA LYS A 51 12.85 -14.40 -0.64
C LYS A 51 11.77 -13.39 -0.25
N LEU A 52 10.84 -13.09 -1.15
CA LEU A 52 9.66 -12.25 -0.88
C LEU A 52 8.55 -13.03 -0.16
N ILE A 53 8.62 -14.36 -0.16
CA ILE A 53 7.69 -15.20 0.62
C ILE A 53 8.19 -15.23 2.07
N THR A 54 7.83 -14.21 2.82
CA THR A 54 8.12 -14.11 4.26
C THR A 54 7.08 -14.87 5.08
N ALA A 55 7.34 -15.04 6.38
CA ALA A 55 6.38 -15.69 7.28
C ALA A 55 5.05 -14.91 7.37
N GLU A 56 5.10 -13.59 7.24
CA GLU A 56 3.94 -12.69 7.18
C GLU A 56 3.09 -12.95 5.92
N ILE A 57 3.74 -13.07 4.76
CA ILE A 57 3.08 -13.43 3.50
C ILE A 57 2.49 -14.83 3.60
N GLU A 58 3.22 -15.80 4.14
CA GLU A 58 2.68 -17.16 4.35
C GLU A 58 1.46 -17.17 5.28
N GLN A 59 1.47 -16.34 6.33
CA GLN A 59 0.37 -16.22 7.27
C GLN A 59 -0.90 -15.69 6.60
N TRP A 60 -0.80 -14.61 5.82
CA TRP A 60 -1.96 -14.06 5.11
C TRP A 60 -2.39 -14.98 3.97
N TRP A 61 -1.48 -15.65 3.27
CA TRP A 61 -1.79 -16.55 2.15
C TRP A 61 -2.70 -17.71 2.53
N ALA A 62 -2.66 -18.16 3.80
CA ALA A 62 -3.54 -19.20 4.29
C ALA A 62 -5.03 -18.80 4.22
N ASP A 63 -5.36 -17.52 4.43
CA ASP A 63 -6.72 -16.97 4.37
C ASP A 63 -6.69 -15.43 4.21
N PRO A 64 -6.43 -14.89 3.00
CA PRO A 64 -6.25 -13.45 2.79
C PRO A 64 -7.48 -12.62 3.15
N VAL A 65 -8.68 -13.16 2.87
CA VAL A 65 -9.95 -12.51 3.18
C VAL A 65 -10.14 -12.39 4.69
N ARG A 66 -9.84 -13.44 5.46
CA ARG A 66 -9.88 -13.37 6.92
C ARG A 66 -8.85 -12.40 7.47
N ALA A 67 -7.65 -12.35 6.90
CA ALA A 67 -6.64 -11.37 7.30
C ALA A 67 -7.17 -9.93 7.13
N MET A 68 -7.81 -9.61 5.99
CA MET A 68 -8.46 -8.30 5.78
C MET A 68 -9.58 -8.01 6.76
N ARG A 69 -10.41 -9.00 7.12
CA ARG A 69 -11.45 -8.82 8.14
C ARG A 69 -10.84 -8.51 9.51
N VAL A 70 -9.76 -9.18 9.89
CA VAL A 70 -9.05 -8.90 11.16
C VAL A 70 -8.50 -7.48 11.18
N VAL A 71 -7.97 -7.00 10.05
CA VAL A 71 -7.53 -5.60 9.91
C VAL A 71 -8.73 -4.66 10.04
N ALA A 72 -9.84 -4.93 9.37
CA ALA A 72 -11.05 -4.11 9.46
C ALA A 72 -11.57 -4.00 10.91
N ASP A 73 -11.68 -5.12 11.61
CA ASP A 73 -12.21 -5.18 12.99
C ASP A 73 -11.28 -4.51 14.02
N SER A 74 -10.01 -4.32 13.66
CA SER A 74 -9.00 -3.67 14.50
C SER A 74 -8.64 -2.26 14.02
N ALA A 75 -9.30 -1.77 12.97
CA ALA A 75 -8.95 -0.51 12.33
C ALA A 75 -8.96 0.66 13.31
N ILE A 76 -7.99 1.57 13.14
CA ILE A 76 -7.81 2.69 14.06
C ILE A 76 -8.73 3.88 13.74
N VAL A 77 -9.33 3.89 12.55
CA VAL A 77 -10.21 4.96 12.05
C VAL A 77 -11.36 4.41 11.19
N PRO A 78 -12.52 5.08 11.13
CA PRO A 78 -13.72 4.53 10.48
C PRO A 78 -13.60 4.27 8.97
N ASN A 79 -12.88 5.11 8.21
CA ASN A 79 -12.74 4.88 6.77
C ASN A 79 -11.81 3.70 6.47
N MET A 80 -10.80 3.46 7.32
CA MET A 80 -9.95 2.28 7.24
C MET A 80 -10.79 1.00 7.44
N GLU A 81 -11.61 0.96 8.50
CA GLU A 81 -12.53 -0.15 8.77
C GLU A 81 -13.40 -0.46 7.54
N GLN A 82 -14.06 0.58 7.01
CA GLN A 82 -14.98 0.44 5.88
C GLN A 82 -14.26 -0.03 4.62
N TRP A 83 -13.09 0.51 4.30
CA TRP A 83 -12.33 0.12 3.12
C TRP A 83 -11.91 -1.36 3.19
N PHE A 84 -11.31 -1.79 4.31
CA PHE A 84 -10.90 -3.18 4.49
C PHE A 84 -12.09 -4.14 4.50
N ARG A 85 -13.21 -3.76 5.14
CA ARG A 85 -14.42 -4.59 5.15
C ARG A 85 -15.00 -4.75 3.74
N ARG A 86 -15.05 -3.68 2.95
CA ARG A 86 -15.49 -3.72 1.54
C ARG A 86 -14.60 -4.62 0.69
N MET A 87 -13.28 -4.51 0.82
CA MET A 87 -12.33 -5.39 0.12
C MET A 87 -12.51 -6.85 0.53
N ALA A 88 -12.71 -7.14 1.81
CA ALA A 88 -12.92 -8.51 2.27
C ALA A 88 -14.27 -9.12 1.81
N ASP A 89 -15.32 -8.31 1.71
CA ASP A 89 -16.67 -8.81 1.42
C ASP A 89 -16.98 -8.89 -0.08
N ALA A 90 -16.41 -8.01 -0.89
CA ALA A 90 -16.73 -7.88 -2.32
C ALA A 90 -15.49 -7.77 -3.23
N GLY A 91 -14.29 -7.72 -2.67
CA GLY A 91 -13.07 -7.55 -3.44
C GLY A 91 -12.53 -8.85 -4.04
N THR A 92 -11.76 -8.70 -5.10
CA THR A 92 -10.85 -9.72 -5.64
C THR A 92 -9.43 -9.41 -5.21
N TRP A 93 -8.59 -10.43 -5.12
CA TRP A 93 -7.21 -10.28 -4.71
C TRP A 93 -6.26 -11.17 -5.50
N SER A 94 -5.02 -10.71 -5.65
CA SER A 94 -3.87 -11.51 -6.05
C SER A 94 -2.67 -11.17 -5.15
N LEU A 95 -1.75 -12.13 -4.96
CA LEU A 95 -0.45 -11.84 -4.34
C LEU A 95 0.51 -11.41 -5.43
N GLN A 96 1.13 -10.25 -5.27
CA GLN A 96 2.11 -9.71 -6.19
C GLN A 96 3.50 -9.71 -5.52
N LEU A 97 4.49 -10.23 -6.23
CA LEU A 97 5.89 -10.30 -5.78
C LEU A 97 6.73 -9.51 -6.76
N HIS A 98 7.13 -8.31 -6.36
CA HIS A 98 7.83 -7.37 -7.22
C HIS A 98 9.33 -7.43 -7.01
N GLN A 99 10.08 -7.46 -8.10
CA GLN A 99 11.53 -7.32 -8.11
C GLN A 99 11.94 -6.32 -9.20
N SER A 100 12.44 -5.16 -8.81
CA SER A 100 12.99 -4.18 -9.76
C SER A 100 14.37 -4.59 -10.27
N PHE A 101 14.79 -4.03 -11.41
CA PHE A 101 16.17 -4.18 -11.89
C PHE A 101 17.20 -3.48 -11.00
N SER A 102 16.80 -2.44 -10.25
CA SER A 102 17.65 -1.77 -9.26
C SER A 102 17.82 -2.59 -7.96
N GLY A 103 17.08 -3.70 -7.82
CA GLY A 103 17.16 -4.61 -6.68
C GLY A 103 16.13 -4.33 -5.58
N SER A 104 15.30 -3.29 -5.72
CA SER A 104 14.15 -3.04 -4.85
C SER A 104 13.15 -4.18 -4.95
N MET A 105 12.50 -4.47 -3.83
CA MET A 105 11.61 -5.61 -3.71
C MET A 105 10.43 -5.28 -2.81
N GLN A 106 9.25 -5.70 -3.22
CA GLN A 106 8.00 -5.53 -2.48
C GLN A 106 7.15 -6.79 -2.67
N ALA A 107 6.35 -7.11 -1.66
CA ALA A 107 5.34 -8.14 -1.77
C ALA A 107 4.12 -7.79 -0.95
N GLY A 108 2.95 -7.99 -1.55
CA GLY A 108 1.69 -7.61 -0.96
C GLY A 108 0.51 -8.18 -1.74
N TYR A 109 -0.66 -8.00 -1.17
CA TYR A 109 -1.91 -8.47 -1.75
C TYR A 109 -2.54 -7.31 -2.48
N CYS A 110 -2.60 -7.38 -3.80
CA CYS A 110 -3.30 -6.41 -4.62
C CYS A 110 -4.79 -6.68 -4.54
N TRP A 111 -5.53 -5.75 -3.94
CA TRP A 111 -6.98 -5.81 -3.78
C TRP A 111 -7.67 -4.87 -4.76
N SER A 112 -8.78 -5.32 -5.32
CA SER A 112 -9.68 -4.50 -6.12
C SER A 112 -11.12 -4.80 -5.75
N CYS A 113 -11.98 -3.79 -5.79
CA CYS A 113 -13.41 -3.93 -5.53
C CYS A 113 -14.16 -2.93 -6.41
N PRO A 114 -15.33 -3.27 -6.95
CA PRO A 114 -16.16 -2.29 -7.66
C PRO A 114 -16.43 -1.05 -6.81
N ASP A 115 -16.43 0.12 -7.46
CA ASP A 115 -16.81 1.43 -6.92
C ASP A 115 -15.91 2.00 -5.81
N ILE A 116 -14.79 1.35 -5.48
CA ILE A 116 -13.75 1.89 -4.58
C ILE A 116 -12.37 1.62 -5.16
N ARG A 117 -11.41 2.48 -4.83
CA ARG A 117 -10.04 2.34 -5.30
C ARG A 117 -9.36 1.14 -4.63
N GLY A 118 -8.80 0.27 -5.47
CA GLY A 118 -7.92 -0.83 -5.08
C GLY A 118 -6.56 -0.36 -4.56
N ALA A 119 -5.87 -1.25 -3.84
CA ALA A 119 -4.50 -1.02 -3.39
C ALA A 119 -3.80 -2.35 -3.12
N GLU A 120 -2.48 -2.37 -3.27
CA GLU A 120 -1.63 -3.40 -2.72
C GLU A 120 -1.45 -3.18 -1.21
N VAL A 121 -1.65 -4.23 -0.43
CA VAL A 121 -1.51 -4.20 1.02
C VAL A 121 -0.46 -5.22 1.45
N GLY A 122 0.61 -4.72 2.06
CA GLY A 122 1.60 -5.56 2.70
C GLY A 122 1.15 -6.00 4.09
N PRO A 123 1.37 -7.26 4.49
CA PRO A 123 1.15 -7.66 5.88
C PRO A 123 2.10 -6.91 6.82
N PRO A 124 1.71 -6.65 8.08
CA PRO A 124 2.59 -6.04 9.05
C PRO A 124 3.73 -7.01 9.40
N PRO A 125 4.96 -6.52 9.64
CA PRO A 125 6.05 -7.38 10.09
C PRO A 125 5.68 -8.05 11.43
N LEU A 126 6.12 -9.29 11.66
CA LEU A 126 5.78 -10.06 12.88
C LEU A 126 6.18 -9.35 14.19
N LYS A 127 7.21 -8.49 14.13
CA LYS A 127 7.73 -7.71 15.26
C LYS A 127 7.97 -6.26 14.82
N PRO A 128 6.90 -5.46 14.64
CA PRO A 128 7.03 -4.10 14.14
C PRO A 128 7.73 -3.24 15.21
N VAL A 129 8.81 -2.56 14.83
CA VAL A 129 9.56 -1.67 15.74
C VAL A 129 8.91 -0.28 15.70
N VAL A 130 7.89 -0.07 16.54
CA VAL A 130 7.03 1.13 16.50
C VAL A 130 7.16 2.06 17.71
N ASN A 131 8.14 1.81 18.58
CA ASN A 131 8.26 2.51 19.87
C ASN A 131 8.58 4.02 19.74
N HIS A 132 9.05 4.46 18.59
CA HIS A 132 9.41 5.85 18.31
C HIS A 132 8.29 6.61 17.56
N LEU A 133 7.18 5.94 17.24
CA LEU A 133 6.08 6.52 16.48
C LEU A 133 4.99 7.06 17.39
N PRO A 134 4.23 8.07 16.92
CA PRO A 134 2.96 8.45 17.54
C PRO A 134 2.05 7.23 17.72
N ARG A 135 1.24 7.24 18.79
CA ARG A 135 0.43 6.09 19.20
C ARG A 135 -0.44 5.54 18.08
N GLU A 136 -1.08 6.42 17.33
CA GLU A 136 -2.00 6.11 16.24
C GLU A 136 -1.25 5.47 15.06
N LEU A 137 -0.09 6.03 14.68
CA LEU A 137 0.74 5.48 13.62
C LEU A 137 1.35 4.13 14.02
N ALA A 138 1.78 3.99 15.27
CA ALA A 138 2.22 2.72 15.83
C ALA A 138 1.10 1.67 15.83
N ALA A 139 -0.15 2.07 16.05
CA ALA A 139 -1.30 1.17 15.96
C ALA A 139 -1.59 0.78 14.50
N TYR A 140 -1.50 1.73 13.57
CA TYR A 140 -1.62 1.48 12.13
C TYR A 140 -0.61 0.43 11.63
N TYR A 141 0.67 0.62 11.90
CA TYR A 141 1.74 -0.29 11.43
C TYR A 141 1.79 -1.66 12.13
N ARG A 142 0.97 -1.86 13.17
CA ARG A 142 0.73 -3.20 13.72
C ARG A 142 -0.31 -3.98 12.92
N LEU A 143 -1.10 -3.31 12.09
CA LEU A 143 -2.18 -3.91 11.31
C LEU A 143 -1.77 -4.16 9.85
N VAL A 144 -1.00 -3.25 9.27
CA VAL A 144 -0.53 -3.30 7.89
C VAL A 144 0.92 -2.86 7.78
N GLY A 145 1.66 -3.47 6.86
CA GLY A 145 3.05 -3.11 6.58
C GLY A 145 3.14 -1.86 5.70
N PHE A 146 2.33 -1.81 4.65
CA PHE A 146 2.17 -0.68 3.73
C PHE A 146 0.81 -0.75 3.03
N VAL A 147 0.41 0.35 2.39
CA VAL A 147 -0.71 0.39 1.44
C VAL A 147 -0.26 1.21 0.23
N ASP A 148 -0.28 0.61 -0.95
CA ASP A 148 0.15 1.22 -2.21
C ASP A 148 -1.02 1.24 -3.20
N TRP A 149 -1.49 2.44 -3.55
CA TRP A 149 -2.64 2.64 -4.44
C TRP A 149 -2.23 3.08 -5.85
N ASN A 150 -0.93 3.12 -6.14
CA ASN A 150 -0.41 3.55 -7.45
C ASN A 150 0.47 2.48 -8.12
N GLY A 151 0.80 1.41 -7.40
CA GLY A 151 1.53 0.26 -7.90
C GLY A 151 3.04 0.37 -7.71
N PHE A 152 3.69 -0.79 -7.72
CA PHE A 152 5.12 -0.90 -7.47
C PHE A 152 5.96 -0.02 -8.42
N GLY A 153 6.91 0.71 -7.85
CA GLY A 153 7.81 1.60 -8.60
C GLY A 153 7.23 2.99 -8.87
N ALA A 154 5.95 3.24 -8.56
CA ALA A 154 5.35 4.56 -8.58
C ALA A 154 5.22 5.16 -7.17
N SER A 155 5.24 6.49 -7.07
CA SER A 155 4.90 7.16 -5.81
C SER A 155 3.39 7.10 -5.59
N GLY A 156 2.94 6.76 -4.38
CA GLY A 156 1.51 6.67 -4.09
C GLY A 156 1.19 5.59 -3.07
N GLY A 157 1.34 5.89 -1.79
CA GLY A 157 1.06 4.92 -0.74
C GLY A 157 1.34 5.44 0.66
N LEU A 158 0.85 4.70 1.65
CA LEU A 158 1.35 4.73 3.02
C LEU A 158 2.55 3.78 3.10
N CYS A 159 3.74 4.33 3.29
CA CYS A 159 5.00 3.60 3.15
C CYS A 159 5.18 2.50 4.19
N GLY A 160 6.08 1.56 3.92
CA GLY A 160 6.64 0.67 4.93
C GLY A 160 7.38 1.40 6.06
N LEU A 161 7.43 0.76 7.25
CA LEU A 161 8.17 1.28 8.41
C LEU A 161 9.64 1.60 8.08
N ASP A 162 10.28 0.75 7.28
CA ASP A 162 11.71 0.88 6.97
C ASP A 162 11.99 1.82 5.78
N ASP A 163 10.96 2.25 5.05
CA ASP A 163 11.11 2.99 3.79
C ASP A 163 11.09 4.52 3.95
N CYS A 164 10.29 5.04 4.88
CA CYS A 164 10.00 6.49 4.95
C CYS A 164 10.29 7.13 6.31
N ILE A 165 10.43 6.34 7.38
CA ILE A 165 10.72 6.89 8.71
C ILE A 165 12.21 7.27 8.77
N GLY A 166 12.50 8.54 8.55
CA GLY A 166 13.87 9.09 8.62
C GLY A 166 14.17 10.18 7.60
N ILE A 167 13.28 10.40 6.63
CA ILE A 167 13.35 11.58 5.76
C ILE A 167 12.79 12.75 6.56
N ASP A 168 13.67 13.67 6.94
CA ASP A 168 13.34 14.94 7.61
C ASP A 168 13.16 16.02 6.52
N PRO A 169 11.93 16.29 6.04
CA PRO A 169 11.71 17.26 4.97
C PRO A 169 11.99 18.71 5.44
N SER A 170 12.12 18.91 6.74
CA SER A 170 12.39 20.21 7.39
C SER A 170 12.87 19.93 8.81
N PRO A 171 13.85 20.68 9.39
CA PRO A 171 14.49 20.43 10.70
C PRO A 171 13.59 20.51 11.96
N SER A 172 12.30 20.20 11.84
CA SER A 172 11.21 20.44 12.78
C SER A 172 10.59 19.15 13.34
N ARG A 173 11.34 18.04 13.40
CA ARG A 173 10.85 16.74 13.92
C ARG A 173 9.65 16.23 13.13
N LEU A 174 9.68 16.45 11.82
CA LEU A 174 8.68 15.99 10.86
C LEU A 174 9.23 14.79 10.13
N PHE A 175 8.38 13.80 9.91
CA PHE A 175 8.76 12.54 9.30
C PHE A 175 7.73 12.13 8.26
N VAL A 176 8.17 11.56 7.16
CA VAL A 176 7.30 11.08 6.09
C VAL A 176 6.72 9.71 6.47
N PHE A 177 5.43 9.50 6.18
CA PHE A 177 4.78 8.19 6.31
C PHE A 177 3.94 7.81 5.07
N GLY A 178 3.92 8.66 4.05
CA GLY A 178 3.31 8.34 2.77
C GLY A 178 3.66 9.35 1.68
N TRP A 179 3.39 8.96 0.45
CA TRP A 179 3.63 9.76 -0.76
C TRP A 179 2.40 9.77 -1.63
N SER A 180 2.22 10.85 -2.37
CA SER A 180 1.29 10.91 -3.51
C SER A 180 2.04 10.81 -4.83
N PRO A 181 1.32 10.54 -5.94
CA PRO A 181 1.93 10.41 -7.27
C PRO A 181 2.66 11.66 -7.78
N ASP A 182 2.30 12.85 -7.27
CA ASP A 182 2.90 14.13 -7.62
C ASP A 182 4.18 14.45 -6.81
N GLY A 183 4.62 13.56 -5.92
CA GLY A 183 5.79 13.75 -5.06
C GLY A 183 5.50 14.48 -3.75
N ASN A 184 4.26 14.91 -3.52
CA ASN A 184 3.87 15.43 -2.22
C ASN A 184 3.87 14.32 -1.15
N MET A 185 4.01 14.73 0.11
CA MET A 185 4.28 13.81 1.21
C MET A 185 3.24 13.93 2.31
N LEU A 186 2.77 12.78 2.80
CA LEU A 186 2.10 12.69 4.09
C LEU A 186 3.17 12.67 5.18
N VAL A 187 3.07 13.64 6.10
CA VAL A 187 4.05 13.85 7.17
C VAL A 187 3.39 13.80 8.54
N PHE A 188 4.15 13.36 9.54
CA PHE A 188 3.76 13.45 10.94
C PHE A 188 4.78 14.20 11.77
N HIS A 189 4.30 14.92 12.78
CA HIS A 189 5.12 15.42 13.87
C HIS A 189 5.14 14.39 15.00
N VAL A 190 6.25 14.34 15.75
CA VAL A 190 6.41 13.46 16.94
C VAL A 190 5.32 13.60 18.00
N GLU A 191 4.59 14.71 18.02
CA GLU A 191 3.46 14.95 18.93
C GLU A 191 2.14 14.35 18.41
N GLY A 192 2.16 13.64 17.27
CA GLY A 192 1.00 12.96 16.69
C GLY A 192 0.14 13.83 15.77
N GLN A 193 0.64 14.99 15.35
CA GLN A 193 -0.01 15.82 14.33
C GLN A 193 0.31 15.29 12.92
N GLY A 194 -0.71 15.22 12.07
CA GLY A 194 -0.58 14.86 10.66
C GLY A 194 -0.60 16.09 9.76
N GLY A 195 0.09 16.00 8.63
CA GLY A 195 0.15 17.08 7.65
C GLY A 195 0.43 16.58 6.23
N TRP A 196 0.22 17.48 5.30
CA TRP A 196 0.57 17.33 3.90
C TRP A 196 1.69 18.31 3.56
N TYR A 197 2.85 17.79 3.18
CA TYR A 197 3.98 18.58 2.73
C TYR A 197 3.95 18.69 1.21
N ASP A 198 3.89 19.93 0.73
CA ASP A 198 3.97 20.29 -0.67
C ASP A 198 5.44 20.40 -1.08
N GLN A 199 5.88 19.55 -2.00
CA GLN A 199 7.28 19.50 -2.42
C GLN A 199 7.68 20.73 -3.26
N GLU A 200 6.75 21.32 -4.00
CA GLU A 200 7.03 22.43 -4.91
C GLU A 200 7.31 23.73 -4.15
N ASN A 201 6.53 24.02 -3.12
CA ASN A 201 6.65 25.26 -2.34
C ASN A 201 7.21 25.07 -0.91
N GLY A 202 7.40 23.83 -0.47
CA GLY A 202 7.91 23.50 0.87
C GLY A 202 6.93 23.79 2.01
N GLY A 203 5.66 24.05 1.68
CA GLY A 203 4.60 24.35 2.64
C GLY A 203 4.04 23.08 3.28
N ILE A 204 3.54 23.22 4.51
CA ILE A 204 2.83 22.14 5.20
C ILE A 204 1.41 22.57 5.49
N ARG A 205 0.45 21.83 4.95
CA ARG A 205 -0.97 21.98 5.29
C ARG A 205 -1.30 21.00 6.42
N SER A 206 -1.77 21.53 7.56
CA SER A 206 -2.22 20.67 8.65
C SER A 206 -3.42 19.83 8.24
N MET A 207 -3.40 18.55 8.62
CA MET A 207 -4.51 17.62 8.44
C MET A 207 -5.15 17.21 9.77
N GLY A 208 -4.80 17.89 10.87
CA GLY A 208 -5.19 17.51 12.22
C GLY A 208 -4.22 16.51 12.84
N SER A 209 -4.74 15.42 13.39
CA SER A 209 -3.95 14.31 13.91
C SER A 209 -3.45 13.37 12.81
N VAL A 210 -2.51 12.49 13.13
CA VAL A 210 -2.12 11.41 12.21
C VAL A 210 -3.30 10.49 11.90
N ALA A 211 -4.18 10.23 12.86
CA ALA A 211 -5.41 9.48 12.63
C ALA A 211 -6.31 10.19 11.60
N ASP A 212 -6.45 11.52 11.67
CA ASP A 212 -7.24 12.28 10.69
C ASP A 212 -6.66 12.16 9.28
N ALA A 213 -5.32 12.22 9.15
CA ALA A 213 -4.64 12.03 7.87
C ALA A 213 -4.86 10.62 7.29
N ILE A 214 -4.72 9.57 8.12
CA ILE A 214 -5.00 8.18 7.71
C ILE A 214 -6.48 8.02 7.34
N ASN A 215 -7.39 8.59 8.13
CA ASN A 215 -8.82 8.52 7.86
C ASN A 215 -9.19 9.22 6.55
N TRP A 216 -8.53 10.34 6.23
CA TRP A 216 -8.68 11.03 4.96
C TRP A 216 -8.20 10.15 3.79
N VAL A 217 -7.02 9.53 3.88
CA VAL A 217 -6.50 8.64 2.82
C VAL A 217 -7.50 7.55 2.48
N TYR A 218 -7.98 6.80 3.47
CA TYR A 218 -8.99 5.75 3.22
C TYR A 218 -10.33 6.32 2.76
N GLY A 219 -10.67 7.56 3.12
CA GLY A 219 -11.84 8.26 2.62
C GLY A 219 -11.76 8.55 1.12
N GLU A 220 -10.58 8.95 0.63
CA GLU A 220 -10.31 9.12 -0.80
C GLU A 220 -10.42 7.77 -1.53
N LEU A 221 -9.82 6.71 -0.98
CA LEU A 221 -9.90 5.37 -1.58
C LEU A 221 -11.34 4.85 -1.65
N LEU A 222 -12.14 5.04 -0.60
CA LEU A 222 -13.56 4.69 -0.57
C LEU A 222 -14.40 5.48 -1.58
N ALA A 223 -13.94 6.65 -1.99
CA ALA A 223 -14.62 7.48 -2.98
C ALA A 223 -14.08 7.27 -4.40
N ASP A 224 -13.32 6.19 -4.62
CA ASP A 224 -12.63 5.85 -5.87
C ASP A 224 -11.66 6.95 -6.36
N ARG A 225 -11.10 7.74 -5.44
CA ARG A 225 -10.14 8.79 -5.73
C ARG A 225 -8.72 8.39 -5.33
N CYS A 226 -7.75 8.93 -6.06
CA CYS A 226 -6.36 8.85 -5.65
C CYS A 226 -6.14 9.84 -4.50
N PRO A 227 -5.45 9.47 -3.41
CA PRO A 227 -4.96 10.42 -2.42
C PRO A 227 -3.91 11.36 -3.03
N ASN A 228 -4.37 12.39 -3.73
CA ASN A 228 -3.60 13.54 -4.20
C ASN A 228 -4.40 14.80 -3.80
N CYS A 229 -3.75 15.80 -3.23
CA CYS A 229 -4.46 16.95 -2.68
C CYS A 229 -4.26 18.21 -3.49
#